data_AF-A0A1Q7D395-F1
#
_entry.id   AF-A0A1Q7D395-F1
#
_cell.length_a   1.000
_cell.length_b   1.000
_cell.length_c   1.000
_cell.angle_alpha   90.00
_cell.angle_beta   90.00
_cell.angle_gamma   90.00
#
_symmetry.space_group_name_H-M   'P 1'
#
loop_
_entity.id
_entity.type
_entity.pdbx_description
1 polymer ?
#
loop_
_entity_poly.entity_id
_entity_poly.type
_entity_poly.pdbx_seq_one_letter_code
_entity_poly.pdbx_strand_id
1 'polypeptide(L)'
;MSLSANLRRLIDAATPYWGGEAEVVRTYWTGHQRTRETDRRWLARQCYKELLGFGVGGEDLGLFRGPIEELRQAFPRLDVEIDRHDVLDIAATLLAEFSHYCAFADAHDHLALAGEPKLNPRMLASWAEEDALAQLRRQHMKDHGALGRRASQFTEGGYCSLFAEGMRLRDRPTPGHEASDRLIAAACARVYDDEFGHMLKGIVGLDEQGFAESEWRTLADISVAQLRQRILMRNAQFTHPVGEARIKELLAGHCRPIVFDYERAKIA
;
A
#
# COMPACT_ATOMS: atom_id res chain seq x y z
N MET A 1 25.71 2.11 -5.88
CA MET A 1 26.11 3.17 -4.92
C MET A 1 25.98 2.55 -3.55
N SER A 2 26.97 2.67 -2.66
CA SER A 2 26.87 2.04 -1.34
C SER A 2 25.77 2.72 -0.52
N LEU A 3 24.78 1.94 -0.07
CA LEU A 3 23.71 2.39 0.82
C LEU A 3 24.27 3.10 2.06
N SER A 4 23.75 4.28 2.42
CA SER A 4 24.20 4.96 3.64
C SER A 4 23.79 4.19 4.89
N ALA A 5 24.56 4.38 5.98
CA ALA A 5 24.21 3.84 7.28
C ALA A 5 22.85 4.35 7.80
N ASN A 6 22.45 5.56 7.39
CA ASN A 6 21.18 6.17 7.76
C ASN A 6 19.99 5.48 7.09
N LEU A 7 20.07 5.26 5.78
CA LEU A 7 19.02 4.55 5.06
C LEU A 7 18.89 3.11 5.53
N ARG A 8 20.01 2.44 5.86
CA ARG A 8 19.97 1.12 6.50
C ARG A 8 19.19 1.15 7.81
N ARG A 9 19.47 2.11 8.70
CA ARG A 9 18.73 2.27 9.96
C ARG A 9 17.24 2.51 9.77
N LEU A 10 16.87 3.32 8.78
CA LEU A 10 15.46 3.57 8.45
C LEU A 10 14.75 2.29 8.00
N ILE A 11 15.37 1.52 7.10
CA ILE A 11 14.85 0.22 6.63
C ILE A 11 14.75 -0.75 7.81
N ASP A 12 15.80 -0.89 8.61
CA ASP A 12 15.83 -1.78 9.78
C ASP A 12 14.70 -1.45 10.77
N ALA A 13 14.44 -0.16 11.01
CA ALA A 13 13.33 0.29 11.85
C ALA A 13 11.94 -0.07 11.28
N ALA A 14 11.80 -0.14 9.96
CA ALA A 14 10.56 -0.44 9.27
C ALA A 14 10.28 -1.95 9.14
N THR A 15 11.32 -2.77 8.99
CA THR A 15 11.20 -4.20 8.67
C THR A 15 10.32 -5.03 9.61
N PRO A 16 10.27 -4.79 10.94
CA PRO A 16 9.35 -5.52 11.81
C PRO A 16 7.90 -5.20 11.43
N TYR A 17 7.56 -3.94 11.20
CA TYR A 17 6.19 -3.53 10.93
C TYR A 17 5.68 -4.02 9.57
N TRP A 18 6.54 -4.14 8.56
CA TRP A 18 6.20 -4.86 7.33
C TRP A 18 5.86 -6.33 7.61
N GLY A 19 6.63 -6.98 8.49
CA GLY A 19 6.35 -8.32 9.00
C GLY A 19 5.02 -8.41 9.76
N GLY A 20 4.68 -7.40 10.56
CA GLY A 20 3.39 -7.31 11.26
C GLY A 20 2.20 -7.19 10.29
N GLU A 21 2.33 -6.38 9.24
CA GLU A 21 1.30 -6.30 8.18
C GLU A 21 1.14 -7.65 7.46
N ALA A 22 2.25 -8.31 7.12
CA ALA A 22 2.23 -9.63 6.52
C ALA A 22 1.61 -10.70 7.42
N GLU A 23 1.84 -10.62 8.74
CA GLU A 23 1.25 -11.54 9.71
C GLU A 23 -0.28 -11.39 9.76
N VAL A 24 -0.80 -10.16 9.75
CA VAL A 24 -2.25 -9.90 9.67
C VAL A 24 -2.86 -10.58 8.44
N VAL A 25 -2.24 -10.36 7.29
CA VAL A 25 -2.71 -10.90 6.00
C VAL A 25 -2.68 -12.43 6.00
N ARG A 26 -1.59 -13.03 6.47
CA ARG A 26 -1.45 -14.49 6.58
C ARG A 26 -2.44 -15.12 7.57
N THR A 27 -2.71 -14.43 8.68
CA THR A 27 -3.67 -14.87 9.69
C THR A 27 -5.08 -14.91 9.09
N TYR A 28 -5.43 -13.94 8.23
CA TYR A 28 -6.71 -13.98 7.53
C TYR A 28 -6.85 -15.20 6.62
N TRP A 29 -5.83 -15.49 5.78
CA TRP A 29 -5.90 -16.63 4.84
C TRP A 29 -6.09 -17.98 5.51
N THR A 30 -5.53 -18.14 6.72
CA THR A 30 -5.53 -19.41 7.47
C THR A 30 -6.57 -19.46 8.58
N GLY A 31 -7.28 -18.35 8.82
CA GLY A 31 -8.22 -18.21 9.93
C GLY A 31 -9.63 -18.68 9.60
N HIS A 32 -10.34 -19.18 10.62
CA HIS A 32 -11.73 -19.64 10.48
C HIS A 32 -12.74 -18.55 10.13
N GLN A 33 -12.37 -17.28 10.31
CA GLN A 33 -13.23 -16.15 9.94
C GLN A 33 -13.30 -15.90 8.44
N ARG A 34 -12.44 -16.55 7.65
CA ARG A 34 -12.44 -16.40 6.20
C ARG A 34 -13.68 -17.05 5.61
N THR A 35 -14.47 -16.24 4.94
CA THR A 35 -15.71 -16.62 4.26
C THR A 35 -15.83 -15.86 2.94
N ARG A 36 -16.78 -16.23 2.09
CA ARG A 36 -17.13 -15.46 0.88
C ARG A 36 -17.41 -13.98 1.21
N GLU A 37 -18.13 -13.72 2.29
CA GLU A 37 -18.54 -12.38 2.69
C GLU A 37 -17.35 -11.54 3.17
N THR A 38 -16.47 -12.13 3.99
CA THR A 38 -15.25 -11.42 4.39
C THR A 38 -14.30 -11.21 3.22
N ASP A 39 -14.23 -12.16 2.27
CA ASP A 39 -13.45 -12.03 1.04
C ASP A 39 -13.96 -10.85 0.19
N ARG A 40 -15.27 -10.80 -0.07
CA ARG A 40 -15.89 -9.66 -0.78
C ARG A 40 -15.65 -8.34 -0.06
N ARG A 41 -15.76 -8.31 1.26
CA ARG A 41 -15.54 -7.08 2.03
C ARG A 41 -14.12 -6.53 1.91
N TRP A 42 -13.10 -7.36 2.12
CA TRP A 42 -11.71 -6.85 2.04
C TRP A 42 -11.33 -6.49 0.61
N LEU A 43 -11.84 -7.22 -0.39
CA LEU A 43 -11.65 -6.91 -1.81
C LEU A 43 -12.28 -5.57 -2.18
N ALA A 44 -13.51 -5.30 -1.75
CA ALA A 44 -14.15 -4.00 -1.95
C ALA A 44 -13.35 -2.87 -1.29
N ARG A 45 -12.80 -3.11 -0.09
CA ARG A 45 -11.89 -2.15 0.56
C ARG A 45 -10.59 -1.96 -0.20
N GLN A 46 -10.03 -3.01 -0.81
CA GLN A 46 -8.85 -2.88 -1.65
C GLN A 46 -9.18 -2.08 -2.91
N CYS A 47 -10.33 -2.31 -3.56
CA CYS A 47 -10.81 -1.47 -4.66
C CYS A 47 -11.03 -0.01 -4.25
N TYR A 48 -11.48 0.26 -3.02
CA TYR A 48 -11.51 1.62 -2.50
C TYR A 48 -10.11 2.23 -2.50
N LYS A 49 -9.08 1.50 -2.04
CA LYS A 49 -7.71 1.99 -2.04
C LYS A 49 -7.20 2.31 -3.44
N GLU A 50 -7.37 1.40 -4.41
CA GLU A 50 -6.84 1.60 -5.77
C GLU A 50 -7.58 2.66 -6.58
N LEU A 51 -8.79 3.06 -6.17
CA LEU A 51 -9.62 4.00 -6.95
C LEU A 51 -9.81 5.36 -6.25
N LEU A 52 -10.08 5.32 -4.95
CA LEU A 52 -10.51 6.46 -4.14
C LEU A 52 -9.57 6.74 -2.95
N GLY A 53 -8.58 5.88 -2.72
CA GLY A 53 -7.67 5.96 -1.57
C GLY A 53 -6.85 7.25 -1.57
N PHE A 54 -6.36 7.61 -0.38
CA PHE A 54 -5.49 8.76 -0.21
C PHE A 54 -4.11 8.48 -0.82
N GLY A 55 -3.86 9.03 -2.01
CA GLY A 55 -2.55 9.03 -2.65
C GLY A 55 -1.57 9.96 -1.93
N VAL A 56 -0.27 9.69 -2.06
CA VAL A 56 0.77 10.48 -1.40
C VAL A 56 0.93 11.90 -1.97
N GLY A 57 0.30 12.20 -3.11
CA GLY A 57 0.18 13.54 -3.70
C GLY A 57 -0.61 14.55 -2.86
N GLY A 58 -1.41 14.08 -1.88
CA GLY A 58 -2.09 14.96 -0.93
C GLY A 58 -3.35 15.65 -1.47
N GLU A 59 -3.85 15.25 -2.63
CA GLU A 59 -5.11 15.75 -3.19
C GLU A 59 -6.31 14.91 -2.71
N ASP A 60 -7.40 15.59 -2.33
CA ASP A 60 -8.67 14.96 -1.91
C ASP A 60 -9.40 14.21 -3.06
N LEU A 61 -8.80 14.16 -4.25
CA LEU A 61 -9.38 13.59 -5.46
C LEU A 61 -9.15 12.06 -5.58
N GLY A 62 -8.23 11.49 -4.80
CA GLY A 62 -7.92 10.05 -4.81
C GLY A 62 -7.16 9.57 -6.05
N LEU A 63 -6.82 8.27 -6.08
CA LEU A 63 -5.90 7.69 -7.08
C LEU A 63 -6.40 7.71 -8.53
N PHE A 64 -7.72 7.76 -8.75
CA PHE A 64 -8.26 7.87 -10.10
C PHE A 64 -8.42 9.32 -10.58
N ARG A 65 -9.02 10.20 -9.75
CA ARG A 65 -9.34 11.56 -10.20
C ARG A 65 -8.17 12.53 -10.08
N GLY A 66 -7.25 12.31 -9.15
CA GLY A 66 -6.04 13.13 -8.99
C GLY A 66 -5.23 13.17 -10.29
N PRO A 67 -4.75 12.02 -10.82
CA PRO A 67 -4.00 11.99 -12.07
C PRO A 67 -4.75 12.57 -13.28
N ILE A 68 -6.08 12.43 -13.34
CA ILE A 68 -6.89 13.06 -14.41
C ILE A 68 -6.81 14.59 -14.32
N GLU A 69 -6.93 15.14 -13.12
CA GLU A 69 -6.84 16.58 -12.89
C GLU A 69 -5.41 17.10 -13.14
N GLU A 70 -4.39 16.35 -12.70
CA GLU A 70 -2.99 16.66 -12.99
C GLU A 70 -2.71 16.69 -14.50
N LEU A 71 -3.18 15.69 -15.27
CA LEU A 71 -3.06 15.67 -16.73
C LEU A 71 -3.76 16.88 -17.37
N ARG A 72 -4.96 17.23 -16.88
CA ARG A 72 -5.73 18.38 -17.36
C ARG A 72 -4.96 19.69 -17.15
N GLN A 73 -4.26 19.83 -16.02
CA GLN A 73 -3.45 21.00 -15.68
C GLN A 73 -2.10 21.03 -16.40
N ALA A 74 -1.49 19.87 -16.65
CA ALA A 74 -0.19 19.76 -17.29
C ALA A 74 -0.26 19.99 -18.81
N PHE A 75 -1.36 19.59 -19.46
CA PHE A 75 -1.48 19.63 -20.92
C PHE A 75 -1.19 21.02 -21.55
N PRO A 76 -1.70 22.16 -21.03
CA PRO A 76 -1.39 23.48 -21.59
C PRO A 76 0.07 23.92 -21.45
N ARG A 77 0.85 23.22 -20.61
CA ARG A 77 2.24 23.55 -20.23
C ARG A 77 3.26 22.59 -20.85
N LEU A 78 2.78 21.57 -21.57
CA LEU A 78 3.57 20.52 -22.19
C LEU A 78 4.61 21.08 -23.16
N ASP A 79 5.87 20.68 -22.98
CA ASP A 79 7.05 21.14 -23.73
C ASP A 79 7.30 22.67 -23.68
N VAL A 80 6.59 23.39 -22.81
CA VAL A 80 6.82 24.81 -22.50
C VAL A 80 7.44 24.95 -21.13
N GLU A 81 6.82 24.32 -20.12
CA GLU A 81 7.26 24.35 -18.72
C GLU A 81 7.43 22.96 -18.11
N ILE A 82 6.75 21.95 -18.64
CA ILE A 82 6.77 20.57 -18.15
C ILE A 82 7.28 19.67 -19.26
N ASP A 83 8.18 18.74 -18.92
CA ASP A 83 8.68 17.76 -19.87
C ASP A 83 7.59 16.75 -20.22
N ARG A 84 7.50 16.35 -21.50
CA ARG A 84 6.51 15.36 -21.94
C ARG A 84 6.60 14.01 -21.22
N HIS A 85 7.77 13.64 -20.69
CA HIS A 85 7.93 12.41 -19.92
C HIS A 85 7.32 12.53 -18.53
N ASP A 86 7.28 13.73 -17.93
CA ASP A 86 6.55 13.96 -16.67
C ASP A 86 5.04 13.73 -16.88
N VAL A 87 4.49 14.19 -18.02
CA VAL A 87 3.08 13.94 -18.38
C VAL A 87 2.84 12.46 -18.67
N LEU A 88 3.78 11.78 -19.33
CA LEU A 88 3.72 10.34 -19.54
C LEU A 88 3.69 9.56 -18.21
N ASP A 89 4.47 9.97 -17.23
CA ASP A 89 4.52 9.35 -15.90
C ASP A 89 3.18 9.48 -15.14
N ILE A 90 2.49 10.61 -15.26
CA ILE A 90 1.15 10.79 -14.69
C ILE A 90 0.14 9.85 -15.37
N ALA A 91 0.18 9.75 -16.71
CA ALA A 91 -0.69 8.86 -17.46
C ALA A 91 -0.43 7.38 -17.14
N ALA A 92 0.85 7.00 -16.98
CA ALA A 92 1.25 5.65 -16.59
C ALA A 92 0.73 5.31 -15.18
N THR A 93 0.78 6.26 -14.24
CA THR A 93 0.22 6.11 -12.90
C THR A 93 -1.29 5.85 -12.95
N LEU A 94 -2.04 6.66 -13.70
CA LEU A 94 -3.49 6.45 -13.88
C LEU A 94 -3.82 5.05 -14.43
N LEU A 95 -3.06 4.59 -15.42
CA LEU A 95 -3.23 3.26 -16.01
C LEU A 95 -2.96 2.16 -14.99
N ALA A 96 -1.87 2.26 -14.22
CA ALA A 96 -1.50 1.29 -13.20
C ALA A 96 -2.60 1.15 -12.13
N GLU A 97 -2.98 2.27 -11.50
CA GLU A 97 -4.00 2.29 -10.42
C GLU A 97 -5.35 1.75 -10.90
N PHE A 98 -5.79 2.15 -12.10
CA PHE A 98 -7.05 1.65 -12.65
C PHE A 98 -6.98 0.16 -13.04
N SER A 99 -5.82 -0.33 -13.48
CA SER A 99 -5.58 -1.75 -13.75
C SER A 99 -5.62 -2.57 -12.46
N HIS A 100 -5.09 -2.04 -11.35
CA HIS A 100 -5.17 -2.66 -10.02
C HIS A 100 -6.61 -2.74 -9.54
N TYR A 101 -7.37 -1.64 -9.65
CA TYR A 101 -8.81 -1.63 -9.38
C TYR A 101 -9.55 -2.72 -10.17
N CYS A 102 -9.34 -2.81 -11.49
CA CYS A 102 -9.97 -3.83 -12.33
C CYS A 102 -9.66 -5.24 -11.82
N ALA A 103 -8.40 -5.52 -11.50
CA ALA A 103 -7.98 -6.85 -11.06
C ALA A 103 -8.67 -7.29 -9.75
N PHE A 104 -8.76 -6.39 -8.76
CA PHE A 104 -9.44 -6.68 -7.51
C PHE A 104 -10.97 -6.69 -7.65
N ALA A 105 -11.54 -5.84 -8.51
CA ALA A 105 -12.97 -5.82 -8.81
C ALA A 105 -13.42 -7.12 -9.49
N ASP A 106 -12.62 -7.65 -10.40
CA ASP A 106 -12.87 -8.95 -11.05
C ASP A 106 -12.83 -10.11 -10.03
N ALA A 107 -11.86 -10.09 -9.11
CA ALA A 107 -11.78 -11.08 -8.02
C ALA A 107 -12.99 -10.97 -7.07
N HIS A 108 -13.44 -9.75 -6.78
CA HIS A 108 -14.64 -9.50 -5.99
C HIS A 108 -15.90 -10.05 -6.68
N ASP A 109 -16.07 -9.74 -7.96
CA ASP A 109 -17.25 -10.09 -8.74
C ASP A 109 -17.34 -11.59 -9.01
N HIS A 110 -16.21 -12.29 -9.06
CA HIS A 110 -16.20 -13.76 -9.13
C HIS A 110 -16.85 -14.42 -7.91
N LEU A 111 -16.84 -13.75 -6.76
CA LEU A 111 -17.48 -14.25 -5.54
C LEU A 111 -18.99 -13.93 -5.47
N ALA A 112 -19.54 -13.25 -6.47
CA ALA A 112 -20.96 -12.89 -6.49
C ALA A 112 -21.84 -14.12 -6.71
N LEU A 113 -22.94 -14.21 -5.96
CA LEU A 113 -24.00 -15.18 -6.22
C LEU A 113 -24.91 -14.71 -7.36
N ALA A 114 -25.69 -15.63 -7.92
CA ALA A 114 -26.67 -15.30 -8.95
C ALA A 114 -27.64 -14.20 -8.45
N GLY A 115 -27.68 -13.09 -9.19
CA GLY A 115 -28.52 -11.93 -8.85
C GLY A 115 -27.87 -10.88 -7.94
N GLU A 116 -26.69 -11.15 -7.37
CA GLU A 116 -25.92 -10.11 -6.68
C GLU A 116 -25.28 -9.15 -7.71
N PRO A 117 -25.34 -7.82 -7.48
CA PRO A 117 -24.74 -6.87 -8.39
C PRO A 117 -23.20 -6.97 -8.37
N LYS A 118 -22.60 -6.62 -9.51
CA LYS A 118 -21.17 -6.34 -9.62
C LYS A 118 -20.78 -5.17 -8.73
N LEU A 119 -19.51 -5.12 -8.35
CA LEU A 119 -18.94 -3.99 -7.64
C LEU A 119 -19.11 -2.72 -8.47
N ASN A 120 -19.66 -1.69 -7.83
CA ASN A 120 -19.78 -0.36 -8.41
C ASN A 120 -18.93 0.61 -7.57
N PRO A 121 -18.14 1.52 -8.18
CA PRO A 121 -17.41 2.54 -7.46
C PRO A 121 -18.22 3.33 -6.43
N ARG A 122 -19.53 3.52 -6.66
CA ARG A 122 -20.45 4.19 -5.74
C ARG A 122 -20.77 3.40 -4.47
N MET A 123 -20.45 2.11 -4.44
CA MET A 123 -20.59 1.23 -3.28
C MET A 123 -19.33 1.22 -2.41
N LEU A 124 -18.22 1.78 -2.89
CA LEU A 124 -16.97 1.83 -2.17
C LEU A 124 -17.05 2.86 -1.05
N ALA A 125 -16.61 2.47 0.14
CA ALA A 125 -16.56 3.32 1.31
C ALA A 125 -15.24 3.11 2.05
N SER A 126 -14.75 4.19 2.65
CA SER A 126 -13.63 4.12 3.59
C SER A 126 -14.01 3.38 4.87
N TRP A 127 -13.04 3.20 5.76
CA TRP A 127 -13.23 2.71 7.12
C TRP A 127 -12.37 3.52 8.09
N ALA A 128 -12.75 3.49 9.37
CA ALA A 128 -12.18 4.35 10.40
C ALA A 128 -10.64 4.29 10.48
N GLU A 129 -10.06 3.11 10.34
CA GLU A 129 -8.61 2.93 10.42
C GLU A 129 -7.85 3.41 9.18
N GLU A 130 -8.47 3.38 7.99
CA GLU A 130 -7.94 4.01 6.78
C GLU A 130 -8.02 5.54 6.89
N ASP A 131 -9.15 6.07 7.38
CA ASP A 131 -9.32 7.51 7.61
C ASP A 131 -8.30 8.02 8.64
N ALA A 132 -8.05 7.25 9.70
CA ALA A 132 -7.05 7.57 10.71
C ALA A 132 -5.62 7.53 10.14
N LEU A 133 -5.30 6.57 9.25
CA LEU A 133 -4.01 6.56 8.55
C LEU A 133 -3.83 7.77 7.63
N ALA A 134 -4.87 8.12 6.87
CA ALA A 134 -4.86 9.28 5.99
C ALA A 134 -4.72 10.58 6.80
N GLN A 135 -5.41 10.70 7.93
CA GLN A 135 -5.29 11.83 8.84
C GLN A 135 -3.88 11.96 9.42
N LEU A 136 -3.29 10.85 9.88
CA LEU A 136 -1.93 10.82 10.41
C LEU A 136 -0.91 11.27 9.36
N ARG A 137 -1.05 10.81 8.11
CA ARG A 137 -0.20 11.24 7.00
C ARG A 137 -0.33 12.72 6.72
N ARG A 138 -1.55 13.26 6.64
CA ARG A 138 -1.79 14.70 6.49
C ARG A 138 -1.17 15.51 7.63
N GLN A 139 -1.29 15.03 8.86
CA GLN A 139 -0.68 15.70 10.02
C GLN A 139 0.85 15.71 9.92
N HIS A 140 1.50 14.59 9.59
CA HIS A 140 2.95 14.56 9.39
C HIS A 140 3.41 15.45 8.23
N MET A 141 2.66 15.51 7.12
CA MET A 141 2.96 16.41 6.00
C MET A 141 2.85 17.89 6.43
N LYS A 142 1.87 18.22 7.27
CA LYS A 142 1.69 19.57 7.82
C LYS A 142 2.82 19.95 8.79
N ASP A 143 3.19 19.04 9.69
CA ASP A 143 4.14 19.32 10.77
C ASP A 143 5.61 19.24 10.32
N HIS A 144 5.91 18.39 9.34
CA HIS A 144 7.29 18.08 8.92
C HIS A 144 7.55 18.37 7.44
N GLY A 145 6.58 18.94 6.71
CA GLY A 145 6.74 19.36 5.31
C GLY A 145 7.23 18.23 4.40
N ALA A 146 8.41 18.42 3.79
CA ALA A 146 9.01 17.47 2.88
C ALA A 146 9.32 16.11 3.54
N LEU A 147 9.74 16.09 4.81
CA LEU A 147 9.98 14.84 5.54
C LEU A 147 8.69 14.06 5.74
N GLY A 148 7.58 14.73 6.05
CA GLY A 148 6.28 14.08 6.19
C GLY A 148 5.76 13.46 4.89
N ARG A 149 5.97 14.15 3.76
CA ARG A 149 5.71 13.57 2.43
C ARG A 149 6.60 12.37 2.16
N ARG A 150 7.90 12.49 2.43
CA ARG A 150 8.86 11.42 2.20
C ARG A 150 8.57 10.17 3.03
N ALA A 151 8.17 10.35 4.30
CA ALA A 151 7.72 9.26 5.15
C ALA A 151 6.48 8.55 4.59
N SER A 152 5.54 9.33 4.02
CA SER A 152 4.32 8.78 3.41
C SER A 152 4.65 7.96 2.15
N GLN A 153 5.58 8.43 1.31
CA GLN A 153 6.08 7.68 0.15
C GLN A 153 6.82 6.41 0.58
N PHE A 154 7.70 6.51 1.57
CA PHE A 154 8.47 5.38 2.09
C PHE A 154 7.57 4.29 2.67
N THR A 155 6.49 4.67 3.35
CA THR A 155 5.56 3.72 3.96
C THR A 155 4.41 3.32 3.04
N GLU A 156 4.28 3.91 1.85
CA GLU A 156 3.35 3.50 0.80
C GLU A 156 3.64 2.07 0.36
N GLY A 157 2.62 1.32 -0.05
CA GLY A 157 2.77 -0.10 -0.38
C GLY A 157 3.13 -1.06 0.78
N GLY A 158 3.72 -0.59 1.90
CA GLY A 158 3.98 -1.42 3.10
C GLY A 158 4.98 -2.54 2.79
N TYR A 159 5.96 -2.20 1.96
CA TYR A 159 6.85 -3.16 1.32
C TYR A 159 6.12 -4.27 0.53
N CYS A 160 4.97 -3.91 -0.03
CA CYS A 160 4.10 -4.80 -0.80
C CYS A 160 3.65 -6.05 -0.02
N SER A 161 3.61 -5.99 1.32
CA SER A 161 3.38 -7.16 2.18
C SER A 161 2.05 -7.87 1.92
N LEU A 162 0.96 -7.11 1.69
CA LEU A 162 -0.32 -7.69 1.27
C LEU A 162 -0.16 -8.51 0.00
N PHE A 163 0.43 -7.92 -1.03
CA PHE A 163 0.49 -8.51 -2.35
C PHE A 163 1.42 -9.72 -2.36
N ALA A 164 2.57 -9.64 -1.69
CA ALA A 164 3.49 -10.76 -1.53
C ALA A 164 2.85 -11.96 -0.80
N GLU A 165 2.06 -11.73 0.25
CA GLU A 165 1.32 -12.81 0.92
C GLU A 165 0.16 -13.33 0.07
N GLY A 166 -0.56 -12.46 -0.63
CA GLY A 166 -1.66 -12.85 -1.53
C GLY A 166 -1.20 -13.69 -2.73
N MET A 167 -0.05 -13.39 -3.31
CA MET A 167 0.55 -14.19 -4.40
C MET A 167 0.79 -15.65 -3.98
N ARG A 168 1.08 -15.91 -2.70
CA ARG A 168 1.33 -17.27 -2.19
C ARG A 168 0.09 -18.17 -2.24
N LEU A 169 -1.11 -17.59 -2.33
CA LEU A 169 -2.35 -18.35 -2.49
C LEU A 169 -2.38 -19.17 -3.79
N ARG A 170 -1.58 -18.79 -4.81
CA ARG A 170 -1.40 -19.60 -6.02
C ARG A 170 -0.84 -20.99 -5.70
N ASP A 171 0.22 -21.02 -4.87
CA ASP A 171 0.97 -22.24 -4.57
C ASP A 171 0.46 -22.94 -3.30
N ARG A 172 -0.32 -22.22 -2.49
CA ARG A 172 -0.91 -22.69 -1.22
C ARG A 172 -2.36 -22.24 -1.12
N PRO A 173 -3.26 -22.77 -1.98
CA PRO A 173 -4.65 -22.40 -1.92
C PRO A 173 -5.30 -22.91 -0.63
N THR A 174 -6.27 -22.17 -0.15
CA THR A 174 -7.09 -22.47 1.00
C THR A 174 -8.16 -23.47 0.58
N PRO A 175 -8.32 -24.60 1.29
CA PRO A 175 -9.33 -25.60 0.95
C PRO A 175 -10.74 -25.00 0.85
N GLY A 176 -11.41 -25.22 -0.27
CA GLY A 176 -12.74 -24.68 -0.56
C GLY A 176 -12.78 -23.25 -1.10
N HIS A 177 -11.63 -22.60 -1.26
CA HIS A 177 -11.49 -21.25 -1.83
C HIS A 177 -10.55 -21.24 -3.05
N GLU A 178 -10.24 -22.39 -3.65
CA GLU A 178 -9.18 -22.52 -4.65
C GLU A 178 -9.39 -21.64 -5.89
N ALA A 179 -10.66 -21.46 -6.31
CA ALA A 179 -11.00 -20.62 -7.45
C ALA A 179 -10.77 -19.13 -7.15
N SER A 180 -11.24 -18.64 -5.99
CA SER A 180 -11.03 -17.26 -5.59
C SER A 180 -9.57 -16.98 -5.26
N ASP A 181 -8.86 -17.92 -4.63
CA ASP A 181 -7.44 -17.81 -4.32
C ASP A 181 -6.57 -17.62 -5.56
N ARG A 182 -6.90 -18.30 -6.67
CA ARG A 182 -6.19 -18.08 -7.95
C ARG A 182 -6.39 -16.66 -8.49
N LEU A 183 -7.60 -16.11 -8.38
CA LEU A 183 -7.88 -14.76 -8.85
C LEU A 183 -7.26 -13.70 -7.94
N ILE A 184 -7.34 -13.89 -6.63
CA ILE A 184 -6.69 -13.03 -5.64
C ILE A 184 -5.18 -13.04 -5.86
N ALA A 185 -4.57 -14.21 -6.03
CA ALA A 185 -3.13 -14.32 -6.29
C ALA A 185 -2.73 -13.62 -7.59
N ALA A 186 -3.54 -13.73 -8.65
CA ALA A 186 -3.29 -13.05 -9.93
C ALA A 186 -3.41 -11.52 -9.80
N ALA A 187 -4.42 -11.02 -9.07
CA ALA A 187 -4.57 -9.60 -8.79
C ALA A 187 -3.37 -9.08 -7.96
N CYS A 188 -3.01 -9.79 -6.89
CA CYS A 188 -1.85 -9.44 -6.09
C CYS A 188 -0.53 -9.47 -6.89
N ALA A 189 -0.34 -10.44 -7.79
CA ALA A 189 0.86 -10.50 -8.64
C ALA A 189 0.98 -9.27 -9.54
N ARG A 190 -0.13 -8.87 -10.19
CA ARG A 190 -0.18 -7.67 -11.03
C ARG A 190 0.22 -6.42 -10.24
N VAL A 191 -0.40 -6.22 -9.08
CA VAL A 191 -0.11 -5.04 -8.25
C VAL A 191 1.31 -5.08 -7.70
N TYR A 192 1.80 -6.24 -7.29
CA TYR A 192 3.16 -6.40 -6.76
C TYR A 192 4.26 -6.00 -7.74
N ASP A 193 4.10 -6.33 -9.02
CA ASP A 193 5.08 -6.01 -10.06
C ASP A 193 5.19 -4.49 -10.30
N ASP A 194 4.07 -3.77 -10.21
CA ASP A 194 4.02 -2.31 -10.34
C ASP A 194 4.46 -1.59 -9.04
N GLU A 195 3.92 -2.02 -7.89
CA GLU A 195 4.13 -1.41 -6.56
C GLU A 195 5.56 -1.55 -6.05
N PHE A 196 6.29 -2.60 -6.46
CA PHE A 196 7.70 -2.68 -6.13
C PHE A 196 8.47 -1.49 -6.72
N GLY A 197 8.12 -1.04 -7.92
CA GLY A 197 8.69 0.15 -8.54
C GLY A 197 8.33 1.44 -7.79
N HIS A 198 7.06 1.60 -7.38
CA HIS A 198 6.60 2.75 -6.59
C HIS A 198 7.29 2.82 -5.23
N MET A 199 7.41 1.69 -4.53
CA MET A 199 8.18 1.57 -3.30
C MET A 199 9.63 2.00 -3.48
N LEU A 200 10.27 1.57 -4.58
CA LEU A 200 11.64 2.02 -4.88
C LEU A 200 11.71 3.54 -5.09
N LYS A 201 10.73 4.19 -5.71
CA LYS A 201 10.71 5.68 -5.80
C LYS A 201 10.69 6.35 -4.41
N GLY A 202 10.08 5.70 -3.41
CA GLY A 202 10.07 6.14 -2.01
C GLY A 202 11.41 5.97 -1.28
N ILE A 203 12.29 5.06 -1.75
CA ILE A 203 13.58 4.74 -1.14
C ILE A 203 14.75 5.36 -1.90
N VAL A 204 14.77 5.19 -3.22
CA VAL A 204 15.80 5.68 -4.14
C VAL A 204 15.89 7.20 -4.03
N GLY A 205 17.12 7.71 -3.93
CA GLY A 205 17.41 9.13 -3.76
C GLY A 205 17.31 9.66 -2.33
N LEU A 206 16.92 8.84 -1.33
CA LEU A 206 16.93 9.28 0.09
C LEU A 206 18.34 9.68 0.56
N ASP A 207 19.35 8.92 0.16
CA ASP A 207 20.75 9.19 0.52
C ASP A 207 21.31 10.47 -0.11
N GLU A 208 20.70 10.94 -1.20
CA GLU A 208 21.14 12.11 -1.97
C GLU A 208 20.52 13.42 -1.44
N GLN A 209 19.56 13.36 -0.51
CA GLN A 209 18.85 14.55 -0.01
C GLN A 209 19.66 15.36 1.01
N GLY A 210 20.83 14.87 1.45
CA GLY A 210 21.72 15.61 2.35
C GLY A 210 21.15 15.86 3.76
N PHE A 211 20.19 15.04 4.19
CA PHE A 211 19.55 15.17 5.50
C PHE A 211 20.55 15.11 6.65
N ALA A 212 20.35 15.98 7.64
CA ALA A 212 21.02 15.91 8.92
C ALA A 212 20.58 14.67 9.72
N GLU A 213 21.42 14.23 10.66
CA GLU A 213 21.14 13.09 11.53
C GLU A 213 19.81 13.24 12.31
N SER A 214 19.45 14.46 12.73
CA SER A 214 18.16 14.74 13.39
C SER A 214 16.96 14.56 12.46
N GLU A 215 17.12 14.86 11.17
CA GLU A 215 16.06 14.67 10.17
C GLU A 215 15.86 13.19 9.86
N TRP A 216 16.95 12.41 9.80
CA TRP A 216 16.87 10.95 9.69
C TRP A 216 16.15 10.30 10.86
N ARG A 217 16.40 10.75 12.09
CA ARG A 217 15.66 10.27 13.28
C ARG A 217 14.19 10.63 13.18
N THR A 218 13.89 11.87 12.83
CA THR A 218 12.50 12.33 12.65
C THR A 218 11.79 11.49 11.59
N LEU A 219 12.45 11.26 10.44
CA LEU A 219 11.93 10.42 9.35
C LEU A 219 11.63 9.00 9.84
N ALA A 220 12.54 8.38 10.58
CA ALA A 220 12.33 7.06 11.15
C ALA A 220 11.14 7.02 12.12
N ASP A 221 11.04 7.99 13.03
CA ASP A 221 9.97 8.04 14.02
C ASP A 221 8.59 8.17 13.37
N ILE A 222 8.44 9.10 12.42
CA ILE A 222 7.15 9.33 11.74
C ILE A 222 6.81 8.21 10.76
N SER A 223 7.81 7.55 10.14
CA SER A 223 7.59 6.35 9.33
C SER A 223 7.12 5.17 10.19
N VAL A 224 7.72 4.94 11.35
CA VAL A 224 7.28 3.90 12.29
C VAL A 224 5.86 4.16 12.78
N ALA A 225 5.51 5.41 13.10
CA ALA A 225 4.14 5.77 13.49
C ALA A 225 3.12 5.46 12.38
N GLN A 226 3.43 5.80 11.13
CA GLN A 226 2.57 5.48 9.99
C GLN A 226 2.46 3.96 9.75
N LEU A 227 3.55 3.20 9.89
CA LEU A 227 3.52 1.74 9.74
C LEU A 227 2.72 1.04 10.85
N ARG A 228 2.77 1.54 12.09
CA ARG A 228 1.90 1.07 13.18
C ARG A 228 0.42 1.27 12.83
N GLN A 229 0.06 2.48 12.38
CA GLN A 229 -1.31 2.76 11.96
C GLN A 229 -1.73 1.91 10.75
N ARG A 230 -0.79 1.59 9.86
CA ARG A 230 -1.00 0.70 8.72
C ARG A 230 -1.34 -0.74 9.14
N ILE A 231 -0.72 -1.27 10.20
CA ILE A 231 -1.08 -2.59 10.77
C ILE A 231 -2.53 -2.59 11.25
N LEU A 232 -2.95 -1.54 11.97
CA LEU A 232 -4.34 -1.39 12.42
C LEU A 232 -5.31 -1.33 11.24
N MET A 233 -5.01 -0.48 10.25
CA MET A 233 -5.77 -0.36 9.02
C MET A 233 -5.91 -1.70 8.30
N ARG A 234 -4.81 -2.46 8.16
CA ARG A 234 -4.82 -3.76 7.50
C ARG A 234 -5.63 -4.79 8.30
N ASN A 235 -5.50 -4.81 9.62
CA ASN A 235 -6.27 -5.71 10.47
C ASN A 235 -7.77 -5.43 10.32
N ALA A 236 -8.16 -4.16 10.38
CA ALA A 236 -9.54 -3.74 10.15
C ALA A 236 -10.03 -4.10 8.75
N GLN A 237 -9.21 -3.88 7.71
CA GLN A 237 -9.53 -4.22 6.33
C GLN A 237 -9.96 -5.68 6.17
N PHE A 238 -9.27 -6.60 6.86
CA PHE A 238 -9.54 -8.03 6.87
C PHE A 238 -10.56 -8.49 7.94
N THR A 239 -11.29 -7.57 8.57
CA THR A 239 -12.27 -7.87 9.63
C THR A 239 -11.59 -8.46 10.88
N HIS A 240 -10.50 -7.85 11.31
CA HIS A 240 -9.75 -8.13 12.55
C HIS A 240 -9.31 -9.59 12.75
N PRO A 241 -8.58 -10.21 11.80
CA PRO A 241 -8.05 -11.57 11.93
C PRO A 241 -7.10 -11.76 13.11
N VAL A 242 -6.42 -10.71 13.53
CA VAL A 242 -5.50 -10.74 14.66
C VAL A 242 -6.18 -10.06 15.85
N GLY A 243 -6.28 -10.80 16.96
CA GLY A 243 -6.86 -10.32 18.22
C GLY A 243 -6.03 -9.22 18.90
N GLU A 244 -6.66 -8.47 19.81
CA GLU A 244 -6.09 -7.28 20.43
C GLU A 244 -4.73 -7.51 21.11
N ALA A 245 -4.57 -8.62 21.82
CA ALA A 245 -3.33 -8.95 22.51
C ALA A 245 -2.16 -9.06 21.52
N ARG A 246 -2.35 -9.79 20.42
CA ARG A 246 -1.31 -9.94 19.39
C ARG A 246 -1.11 -8.64 18.61
N ILE A 247 -2.16 -7.87 18.34
CA ILE A 247 -2.03 -6.54 17.73
C ILE A 247 -1.11 -5.63 18.57
N LYS A 248 -1.27 -5.60 19.90
CA LYS A 248 -0.38 -4.80 20.77
C LYS A 248 1.09 -5.19 20.62
N GLU A 249 1.38 -6.49 20.49
CA GLU A 249 2.74 -6.97 20.24
C GLU A 249 3.26 -6.56 18.86
N LEU A 250 2.44 -6.66 17.80
CA LEU A 250 2.80 -6.20 16.46
C LEU A 250 3.12 -4.70 16.44
N LEU A 251 2.34 -3.88 17.14
CA LEU A 251 2.57 -2.44 17.25
C LEU A 251 3.83 -2.09 18.08
N ALA A 252 4.24 -2.97 18.99
CA ALA A 252 5.51 -2.87 19.69
C ALA A 252 6.72 -3.33 18.84
N GLY A 253 6.50 -3.82 17.62
CA GLY A 253 7.55 -4.35 16.75
C GLY A 253 7.94 -5.80 17.07
N HIS A 254 7.18 -6.51 17.91
CA HIS A 254 7.43 -7.91 18.27
C HIS A 254 6.91 -8.88 17.20
N CYS A 255 7.46 -8.77 16.00
CA CYS A 255 7.11 -9.57 14.83
C CYS A 255 8.37 -10.03 14.10
N ARG A 256 8.23 -11.09 13.31
CA ARG A 256 9.31 -11.56 12.45
C ARG A 256 9.53 -10.51 11.34
N PRO A 257 10.71 -9.88 11.25
CA PRO A 257 10.96 -8.86 10.25
C PRO A 257 10.96 -9.46 8.84
N ILE A 258 10.55 -8.67 7.86
CA ILE A 258 10.73 -8.99 6.44
C ILE A 258 12.14 -8.59 6.03
N VAL A 259 12.85 -9.50 5.35
CA VAL A 259 14.16 -9.21 4.79
C VAL A 259 13.98 -8.27 3.61
N PHE A 260 14.66 -7.12 3.65
CA PHE A 260 14.69 -6.19 2.53
C PHE A 260 15.58 -6.73 1.41
N ASP A 261 15.02 -6.83 0.20
CA ASP A 261 15.69 -7.26 -1.02
C ASP A 261 16.49 -6.12 -1.65
N TYR A 262 17.71 -5.91 -1.14
CA TYR A 262 18.65 -4.89 -1.64
C TYR A 262 19.06 -5.10 -3.10
N GLU A 263 19.14 -6.37 -3.54
CA GLU A 263 19.52 -6.75 -4.90
C GLU A 263 18.44 -6.33 -5.90
N ARG A 264 17.19 -6.71 -5.64
CA ARG A 264 16.07 -6.32 -6.50
C ARG A 264 15.83 -4.81 -6.47
N ALA A 265 16.14 -4.17 -5.34
CA ALA A 265 16.11 -2.72 -5.22
C ALA A 265 17.25 -2.00 -5.96
N LYS A 266 18.27 -2.74 -6.47
CA LYS A 266 19.47 -2.19 -7.13
C LYS A 266 20.22 -1.17 -6.29
N ILE A 267 20.18 -1.31 -4.96
CA ILE A 267 20.86 -0.44 -3.98
C ILE A 267 21.87 -1.20 -3.11
N ALA A 268 22.28 -2.39 -3.56
CA ALA A 268 23.38 -3.17 -2.98
C ALA A 268 24.75 -2.49 -3.21
#